data_AF-A0A8X6YAM7-F1
#
_entry.id   AF-A0A8X6YAM7-F1
#
_cell.length_a   1.000
_cell.length_b   1.000
_cell.length_c   1.000
_cell.angle_alpha   90.00
_cell.angle_beta   90.00
_cell.angle_gamma   90.00
#
_symmetry.space_group_name_H-M   'P 1'
#
loop_
_entity.id
_entity.type
_entity.pdbx_description
1 polymer ?
#
loop_
_entity_poly.entity_id
_entity_poly.type
_entity_poly.pdbx_seq_one_letter_code
_entity_poly.pdbx_strand_id
1 'polypeptide(L)'
;MQDQGSANTIEGPAAPSDPVIPSRIKEEEWIKVYSHTHTVKSEDELENPTNSDSDDSSDEESKKLRGKWLLFHDNKLEVEEKGMTQHDIAWQFINELVEKGEMCAASCSTGWKGYYLKRFGKESGVICCYTKDYTDKRDVKRVADAIRRVYSYPKDLYYKTYNDTHAQVYRHLGDKCVSVYKHTVKNEMYERDLIIRNKWNKVEV
;
A
#
# COMPACT_ATOMS: atom_id res chain seq x y z
N MET A 1 18.03 -33.70 -51.32
CA MET A 1 18.12 -32.92 -50.08
C MET A 1 17.20 -31.72 -50.24
N GLN A 2 16.00 -31.79 -49.67
CA GLN A 2 15.05 -30.68 -49.64
C GLN A 2 15.13 -30.06 -48.24
N ASP A 3 15.49 -28.78 -48.23
CA ASP A 3 15.66 -27.95 -47.05
C ASP A 3 14.28 -27.53 -46.54
N GLN A 4 13.93 -27.93 -45.31
CA GLN A 4 12.70 -27.49 -44.66
C GLN A 4 13.00 -26.25 -43.83
N GLY A 5 12.60 -25.08 -44.35
CA GLY A 5 12.56 -23.85 -43.59
C GLY A 5 11.45 -23.90 -42.54
N SER A 6 11.84 -24.13 -41.28
CA SER A 6 10.96 -23.95 -40.13
C SER A 6 10.61 -22.47 -39.97
N ALA A 7 9.33 -22.15 -40.10
CA ALA A 7 8.79 -20.84 -39.77
C ALA A 7 8.90 -20.60 -38.26
N ASN A 8 9.73 -19.64 -37.86
CA ASN A 8 9.72 -19.09 -36.50
C ASN A 8 8.43 -18.28 -36.31
N THR A 9 7.50 -18.84 -35.55
CA THR A 9 6.36 -18.11 -35.03
C THR A 9 6.87 -17.10 -34.01
N ILE A 10 6.87 -15.81 -34.38
CA ILE A 10 7.12 -14.71 -33.44
C ILE A 10 5.85 -14.60 -32.59
N GLU A 11 5.89 -15.12 -31.37
CA GLU A 11 4.83 -14.87 -30.39
C GLU A 11 4.77 -13.36 -30.12
N GLY A 12 3.66 -12.74 -30.50
CA GLY A 12 3.39 -11.34 -30.18
C GLY A 12 3.30 -11.12 -28.67
N PRO A 13 3.48 -9.87 -28.19
CA PRO A 13 3.34 -9.58 -26.77
C PRO A 13 1.96 -10.03 -26.28
N ALA A 14 1.96 -10.79 -25.18
CA ALA A 14 0.73 -11.25 -24.55
C ALA A 14 -0.23 -10.06 -24.32
N ALA A 15 -1.52 -10.28 -24.60
CA ALA A 15 -2.52 -9.27 -24.32
C ALA A 15 -2.44 -8.84 -22.85
N PRO A 16 -2.59 -7.55 -22.53
CA PRO A 16 -2.56 -7.10 -21.13
C PRO A 16 -3.66 -7.84 -20.37
N SER A 17 -3.29 -8.41 -19.22
CA SER A 17 -4.26 -9.03 -18.32
C SER A 17 -5.32 -8.01 -17.92
N ASP A 18 -6.57 -8.45 -17.80
CA ASP A 18 -7.65 -7.59 -17.33
C ASP A 18 -7.30 -6.94 -15.99
N PRO A 19 -7.64 -5.65 -15.78
CA PRO A 19 -7.32 -4.96 -14.55
C PRO A 19 -8.00 -5.61 -13.36
N VAL A 20 -7.27 -5.79 -12.26
CA VAL A 20 -7.85 -6.27 -11.00
C VAL A 20 -8.71 -5.18 -10.39
N ILE A 21 -9.99 -5.47 -10.11
CA ILE A 21 -10.96 -4.51 -9.56
C ILE A 21 -11.29 -4.87 -8.10
N PRO A 22 -10.64 -4.23 -7.11
CA PRO A 22 -10.80 -4.57 -5.68
C PRO A 22 -12.23 -4.57 -5.18
N SER A 23 -13.05 -3.60 -5.61
CA SER A 23 -14.44 -3.49 -5.18
C SER A 23 -15.30 -4.68 -5.59
N ARG A 24 -14.92 -5.41 -6.65
CA ARG A 24 -15.64 -6.59 -7.16
C ARG A 24 -15.25 -7.88 -6.46
N ILE A 25 -14.06 -7.94 -5.85
CA ILE A 25 -13.60 -9.12 -5.11
C ILE A 25 -14.33 -9.19 -3.76
N LYS A 26 -14.99 -10.32 -3.49
CA LYS A 26 -15.83 -10.53 -2.30
C LYS A 26 -15.35 -11.65 -1.40
N GLU A 27 -14.41 -12.46 -1.88
CA GLU A 27 -13.91 -13.68 -1.27
C GLU A 27 -12.72 -13.39 -0.34
N GLU A 28 -11.88 -12.44 -0.72
CA GLU A 28 -10.66 -12.06 0.00
C GLU A 28 -10.79 -10.69 0.62
N GLU A 29 -10.25 -10.46 1.82
CA GLU A 29 -10.28 -9.15 2.48
C GLU A 29 -9.31 -8.14 1.86
N TRP A 30 -8.16 -8.61 1.39
CA TRP A 30 -7.06 -7.80 0.90
C TRP A 30 -6.45 -8.39 -0.36
N ILE A 31 -6.19 -7.54 -1.34
CA ILE A 31 -5.30 -7.85 -2.47
C ILE A 31 -3.94 -7.27 -2.16
N LYS A 32 -2.88 -7.98 -2.54
CA LYS A 32 -1.50 -7.56 -2.33
C LYS A 32 -0.70 -7.64 -3.62
N VAL A 33 0.21 -6.70 -3.79
CA VAL A 33 1.22 -6.73 -4.85
C VAL A 33 2.58 -6.40 -4.27
N TYR A 34 3.62 -7.03 -4.81
CA TYR A 34 5.00 -6.90 -4.39
C TYR A 34 5.85 -6.57 -5.62
N SER A 35 6.87 -5.74 -5.43
CA SER A 35 7.77 -5.42 -6.54
C SER A 35 8.68 -6.58 -6.86
N HIS A 36 8.70 -7.02 -8.12
CA HIS A 36 9.62 -8.05 -8.63
C HIS A 36 11.10 -7.65 -8.50
N THR A 37 11.38 -6.35 -8.47
CA THR A 37 12.75 -5.83 -8.33
C THR A 37 13.27 -5.88 -6.90
N HIS A 38 12.38 -6.15 -5.95
CA HIS A 38 12.70 -6.23 -4.54
C HIS A 38 12.57 -7.69 -4.13
N THR A 39 13.70 -8.37 -3.96
CA THR A 39 13.80 -9.72 -3.39
C THR A 39 13.31 -9.69 -1.94
N VAL A 40 12.00 -9.69 -1.74
CA VAL A 40 11.37 -9.99 -0.45
C VAL A 40 11.11 -11.49 -0.45
N LYS A 41 11.74 -12.21 0.49
CA LYS A 41 11.44 -13.62 0.71
C LYS A 41 10.03 -13.71 1.31
N SER A 42 9.08 -14.20 0.51
CA SER A 42 7.73 -14.64 0.88
C SER A 42 6.65 -13.60 1.23
N GLU A 43 5.42 -13.93 0.85
CA GLU A 43 4.19 -13.12 0.88
C GLU A 43 3.63 -12.90 2.31
N ASP A 44 4.10 -13.66 3.30
CA ASP A 44 3.58 -13.68 4.68
C ASP A 44 4.19 -12.60 5.60
N GLU A 45 5.37 -12.07 5.29
CA GLU A 45 6.15 -11.26 6.24
C GLU A 45 5.65 -9.81 6.44
N LEU A 46 4.75 -9.32 5.59
CA LEU A 46 4.36 -7.90 5.62
C LEU A 46 3.22 -7.62 6.62
N GLU A 47 2.37 -8.60 6.97
CA GLU A 47 1.23 -8.35 7.88
C GLU A 47 0.79 -9.48 8.84
N ASN A 48 1.31 -10.72 8.81
CA ASN A 48 0.84 -11.80 9.72
C ASN A 48 1.95 -12.59 10.43
N PRO A 49 1.91 -12.72 11.77
CA PRO A 49 2.74 -13.66 12.51
C PRO A 49 1.99 -15.00 12.62
N THR A 50 2.19 -15.90 11.66
CA THR A 50 1.91 -17.32 11.92
C THR A 50 3.18 -17.95 12.45
N ASN A 51 3.11 -18.35 13.73
CA ASN A 51 4.07 -19.16 14.48
C ASN A 51 4.96 -20.01 13.57
N SER A 52 6.14 -19.48 13.23
CA SER A 52 7.25 -20.27 12.75
C SER A 52 8.31 -20.11 13.82
N ASP A 53 8.61 -21.19 14.54
CA ASP A 53 9.64 -21.27 15.58
C ASP A 53 11.07 -21.19 14.98
N SER A 54 11.24 -20.42 13.91
CA SER A 54 12.56 -20.11 13.37
C SER A 54 13.09 -18.86 14.07
N ASP A 55 14.00 -19.11 15.00
CA ASP A 55 14.73 -18.14 15.83
C ASP A 55 15.76 -17.36 14.99
N ASP A 56 15.30 -16.69 13.93
CA ASP A 56 16.11 -15.71 13.20
C ASP A 56 15.77 -14.29 13.69
N SER A 57 16.45 -13.91 14.77
CA SER A 57 16.31 -12.60 15.41
C SER A 57 16.52 -11.40 14.47
N SER A 58 17.17 -11.59 13.32
CA SER A 58 17.47 -10.51 12.37
C SER A 58 16.26 -10.07 11.54
N ASP A 59 15.35 -11.00 11.23
CA ASP A 59 14.16 -10.71 10.42
C ASP A 59 13.10 -9.93 11.22
N GLU A 60 12.97 -10.19 12.52
CA GLU A 60 12.04 -9.49 13.40
C GLU A 60 12.43 -8.02 13.66
N GLU A 61 13.73 -7.72 13.73
CA GLU A 61 14.19 -6.33 13.86
C GLU A 61 13.92 -5.53 12.58
N SER A 62 14.11 -6.16 11.42
CA SER A 62 13.80 -5.53 10.12
C SER A 62 12.30 -5.24 9.95
N LYS A 63 11.41 -6.11 10.46
CA LYS A 63 9.95 -5.89 10.39
C LYS A 63 9.51 -4.67 11.20
N LYS A 64 10.14 -4.42 12.36
CA LYS A 64 9.84 -3.26 13.21
C LYS A 64 10.18 -1.92 12.55
N LEU A 65 11.07 -1.92 11.58
CA LEU A 65 11.42 -0.75 10.79
C LEU A 65 10.41 -0.47 9.67
N ARG A 66 9.53 -1.40 9.34
CA ARG A 66 8.56 -1.20 8.25
C ARG A 66 7.47 -0.21 8.64
N GLY A 67 6.81 0.35 7.63
CA GLY A 67 5.57 1.09 7.82
C GLY A 67 4.84 1.32 6.51
N LYS A 68 3.76 2.10 6.57
CA LYS A 68 2.85 2.28 5.44
C LYS A 68 2.19 3.64 5.40
N TRP A 69 2.09 4.19 4.18
CA TRP A 69 1.17 5.26 3.84
C TRP A 69 -0.24 4.72 3.68
N LEU A 70 -1.23 5.46 4.20
CA LEU A 70 -2.63 5.11 4.15
C LEU A 70 -3.41 6.07 3.24
N LEU A 71 -4.09 5.52 2.23
CA LEU A 71 -5.00 6.25 1.36
C LEU A 71 -6.43 5.77 1.62
N PHE A 72 -7.35 6.67 1.91
CA PHE A 72 -8.75 6.35 2.20
C PHE A 72 -9.68 6.93 1.15
N HIS A 73 -10.37 6.04 0.43
CA HIS A 73 -11.27 6.35 -0.67
C HIS A 73 -12.69 5.93 -0.34
N ASP A 74 -13.67 6.58 -0.95
CA ASP A 74 -15.03 6.04 -0.99
C ASP A 74 -15.04 4.84 -1.97
N ASN A 75 -15.49 3.68 -1.49
CA ASN A 75 -15.54 2.44 -2.26
C ASN A 75 -16.94 2.13 -2.82
N LYS A 76 -17.85 3.09 -2.81
CA LYS A 76 -19.20 3.00 -3.38
C LYS A 76 -19.48 3.99 -4.50
N LEU A 77 -18.80 5.13 -4.51
CA LEU A 77 -18.93 6.10 -5.58
C LEU A 77 -18.23 5.57 -6.84
N GLU A 78 -19.02 5.00 -7.75
CA GLU A 78 -18.61 4.75 -9.13
C GLU A 78 -18.40 6.09 -9.83
N VAL A 79 -17.25 6.25 -10.49
CA VAL A 79 -16.82 7.53 -11.06
C VAL A 79 -16.82 7.55 -12.58
N GLU A 80 -16.94 6.38 -13.23
CA GLU A 80 -16.83 6.27 -14.68
C GLU A 80 -17.84 5.28 -15.29
N GLU A 81 -18.09 5.42 -16.60
CA GLU A 81 -18.88 4.49 -17.43
C GLU A 81 -18.40 3.03 -17.39
N LYS A 82 -17.17 2.78 -16.92
CA LYS A 82 -16.55 1.45 -16.82
C LYS A 82 -16.93 0.66 -15.56
N GLY A 83 -17.76 1.23 -14.67
CA GLY A 83 -18.21 0.57 -13.44
C GLY A 83 -17.07 0.33 -12.44
N MET A 84 -16.18 1.32 -12.30
CA MET A 84 -15.09 1.36 -11.32
C MET A 84 -15.33 2.48 -10.31
N THR A 85 -14.95 2.24 -9.06
CA THR A 85 -14.99 3.23 -7.98
C THR A 85 -13.69 4.05 -7.93
N GLN A 86 -13.67 5.16 -7.18
CA GLN A 86 -12.41 5.90 -6.93
C GLN A 86 -11.33 5.00 -6.34
N HIS A 87 -11.73 4.06 -5.48
CA HIS A 87 -10.84 3.11 -4.84
C HIS A 87 -10.19 2.16 -5.86
N ASP A 88 -10.96 1.67 -6.84
CA ASP A 88 -10.45 0.80 -7.90
C ASP A 88 -9.49 1.53 -8.83
N ILE A 89 -9.81 2.78 -9.19
CA ILE A 89 -8.96 3.63 -10.02
C ILE A 89 -7.65 3.93 -9.29
N ALA A 90 -7.71 4.32 -8.02
CA ALA A 90 -6.52 4.56 -7.21
C ALA A 90 -5.64 3.31 -7.14
N TRP A 91 -6.24 2.13 -7.00
CA TRP A 91 -5.50 0.88 -6.98
C TRP A 91 -4.73 0.61 -8.26
N GLN A 92 -5.27 0.91 -9.44
CA GLN A 92 -4.55 0.70 -10.70
C GLN A 92 -3.23 1.48 -10.74
N PHE A 93 -3.27 2.76 -10.35
CA PHE A 93 -2.06 3.60 -10.30
C PHE A 93 -1.04 3.12 -9.27
N ILE A 94 -1.51 2.66 -8.10
CA ILE A 94 -0.62 2.15 -7.06
C ILE A 94 0.02 0.82 -7.48
N ASN A 95 -0.75 -0.08 -8.08
CA ASN A 95 -0.25 -1.35 -8.60
C ASN A 95 0.87 -1.12 -9.62
N GLU A 96 0.67 -0.21 -10.57
CA GLU A 96 1.67 0.15 -11.57
C GLU A 96 2.97 0.71 -10.94
N LEU A 97 2.88 1.49 -9.87
CA LEU A 97 4.07 1.96 -9.15
C LEU A 97 4.87 0.79 -8.53
N VAL A 98 4.18 -0.22 -8.00
CA VAL A 98 4.83 -1.40 -7.41
C VAL A 98 5.52 -2.22 -8.50
N GLU A 99 4.85 -2.43 -9.63
CA GLU A 99 5.39 -3.14 -10.80
C GLU A 99 6.65 -2.44 -11.34
N LYS A 100 6.67 -1.11 -11.36
CA LYS A 100 7.84 -0.31 -11.76
C LYS A 100 8.97 -0.26 -10.72
N GLY A 101 8.77 -0.83 -9.53
CA GLY A 101 9.77 -0.80 -8.45
C GLY A 101 9.89 0.55 -7.74
N GLU A 102 8.90 1.43 -7.89
CA GLU A 102 8.85 2.71 -7.17
C GLU A 102 8.44 2.53 -5.70
N MET A 103 7.90 1.37 -5.32
CA MET A 103 7.68 1.01 -3.92
C MET A 103 7.82 -0.50 -3.74
N CYS A 104 8.03 -0.96 -2.50
CA CYS A 104 8.31 -2.36 -2.25
C CYS A 104 7.07 -3.26 -2.34
N ALA A 105 5.92 -2.76 -1.87
CA ALA A 105 4.66 -3.48 -1.88
C ALA A 105 3.49 -2.52 -1.68
N ALA A 106 2.29 -2.99 -2.01
CA ALA A 106 1.04 -2.34 -1.64
C ALA A 106 -0.03 -3.39 -1.30
N SER A 107 -0.97 -3.03 -0.45
CA SER A 107 -2.19 -3.80 -0.20
C SER A 107 -3.43 -2.93 -0.32
N CYS A 108 -4.54 -3.55 -0.74
CA CYS A 108 -5.78 -2.86 -1.03
C CYS A 108 -6.95 -3.64 -0.45
N SER A 109 -7.77 -2.96 0.36
CA SER A 109 -9.00 -3.55 0.88
C SER A 109 -9.97 -3.82 -0.26
N THR A 110 -10.65 -4.95 -0.24
CA THR A 110 -11.60 -5.33 -1.28
C THR A 110 -13.04 -4.94 -0.93
N GLY A 111 -13.98 -5.37 -1.76
CA GLY A 111 -15.41 -5.30 -1.48
C GLY A 111 -15.94 -6.36 -0.50
N TRP A 112 -15.05 -7.08 0.21
CA TRP A 112 -15.39 -8.11 1.19
C TRP A 112 -16.29 -7.59 2.31
N LYS A 113 -17.36 -8.34 2.61
CA LYS A 113 -18.43 -7.95 3.56
C LYS A 113 -18.34 -8.65 4.91
N GLY A 114 -17.16 -9.10 5.32
CA GLY A 114 -17.00 -9.77 6.60
C GLY A 114 -16.99 -8.82 7.81
N TYR A 115 -16.46 -9.30 8.93
CA TYR A 115 -16.69 -8.71 10.26
C TYR A 115 -16.26 -7.23 10.37
N TYR A 116 -15.23 -6.79 9.64
CA TYR A 116 -14.70 -5.43 9.70
C TYR A 116 -15.63 -4.34 9.12
N LEU A 117 -16.52 -4.67 8.19
CA LEU A 117 -17.44 -3.71 7.58
C LEU A 117 -18.39 -3.08 8.63
N LYS A 118 -18.66 -3.80 9.73
CA LYS A 118 -19.48 -3.32 10.85
C LYS A 118 -18.74 -2.35 11.77
N ARG A 119 -17.40 -2.37 11.78
CA ARG A 119 -16.56 -1.65 12.75
C ARG A 119 -16.09 -0.27 12.27
N PHE A 120 -15.90 -0.09 10.96
CA PHE A 120 -15.30 1.14 10.44
C PHE A 120 -16.30 2.23 10.04
N GLY A 121 -17.62 1.99 10.18
CA GLY A 121 -18.66 3.01 10.00
C GLY A 121 -18.60 3.73 8.64
N LYS A 122 -19.44 3.28 7.70
CA LYS A 122 -19.54 3.80 6.33
C LYS A 122 -18.21 3.88 5.55
N GLU A 123 -17.99 2.86 4.73
CA GLU A 123 -17.75 3.10 3.30
C GLU A 123 -16.43 3.81 2.96
N SER A 124 -15.33 3.35 3.55
CA SER A 124 -14.00 3.71 3.04
C SER A 124 -13.18 2.48 2.72
N GLY A 125 -12.77 2.37 1.44
CA GLY A 125 -11.68 1.51 1.04
C GLY A 125 -10.35 2.13 1.49
N VAL A 126 -9.38 1.29 1.80
CA VAL A 126 -8.03 1.70 2.17
C VAL A 126 -6.99 1.03 1.28
N ILE A 127 -6.02 1.82 0.83
CA ILE A 127 -4.81 1.33 0.17
C ILE A 127 -3.63 1.63 1.09
N CYS A 128 -2.84 0.61 1.37
CA CYS A 128 -1.62 0.68 2.16
C CYS A 128 -0.42 0.59 1.21
N CYS A 129 0.45 1.59 1.21
CA CYS A 129 1.69 1.60 0.42
C CYS A 129 2.89 1.49 1.36
N TYR A 130 3.71 0.45 1.21
CA TYR A 130 4.73 0.11 2.20
C TYR A 130 6.08 0.75 1.90
N THR A 131 6.84 1.02 2.97
CA THR A 131 8.28 1.24 2.88
C THR A 131 9.01 0.26 3.80
N LYS A 132 10.29 0.02 3.48
CA LYS A 132 11.12 -0.96 4.21
C LYS A 132 11.57 -0.44 5.57
N ASP A 133 11.88 0.85 5.64
CA ASP A 133 12.39 1.50 6.83
C ASP A 133 11.71 2.88 7.01
N TYR A 134 11.01 3.08 8.13
CA TYR A 134 10.37 4.35 8.46
C TYR A 134 11.37 5.41 8.94
N THR A 135 12.57 5.01 9.34
CA THR A 135 13.63 5.93 9.76
C THR A 135 14.35 6.56 8.57
N ASP A 136 14.31 5.92 7.39
CA ASP A 136 14.72 6.52 6.11
C ASP A 136 13.65 7.52 5.61
N LYS A 137 13.73 8.74 6.14
CA LYS A 137 12.82 9.84 5.80
C LYS A 137 12.85 10.19 4.31
N ARG A 138 13.97 9.95 3.60
CA ARG A 138 14.08 10.21 2.17
C ARG A 138 13.25 9.19 1.39
N ASP A 139 13.36 7.91 1.71
CA ASP A 139 12.55 6.87 1.07
C ASP A 139 11.06 7.03 1.40
N VAL A 140 10.73 7.33 2.66
CA VAL A 140 9.35 7.60 3.10
C VAL A 140 8.73 8.75 2.30
N LYS A 141 9.46 9.86 2.09
CA LYS A 141 8.99 10.96 1.25
C LYS A 141 8.92 10.58 -0.22
N ARG A 142 9.94 9.91 -0.74
CA ARG A 142 10.01 9.45 -2.15
C ARG A 142 8.77 8.65 -2.55
N VAL A 143 8.33 7.73 -1.68
CA VAL A 143 7.11 6.94 -1.91
C VAL A 143 5.86 7.81 -1.88
N ALA A 144 5.75 8.77 -0.94
CA ALA A 144 4.61 9.70 -0.90
C ALA A 144 4.54 10.61 -2.15
N ASP A 145 5.70 11.10 -2.62
CA ASP A 145 5.81 11.87 -3.85
C ASP A 145 5.42 11.03 -5.07
N ALA A 146 5.85 9.76 -5.13
CA ALA A 146 5.46 8.84 -6.19
C ALA A 146 3.96 8.63 -6.26
N ILE A 147 3.30 8.41 -5.11
CA ILE A 147 1.84 8.30 -5.00
C ILE A 147 1.17 9.55 -5.57
N ARG A 148 1.58 10.75 -5.13
CA ARG A 148 0.96 12.01 -5.57
C ARG A 148 1.24 12.36 -7.03
N ARG A 149 2.34 11.86 -7.58
CA ARG A 149 2.70 12.04 -9.00
C ARG A 149 1.73 11.32 -9.93
N VAL A 150 1.30 10.11 -9.57
CA VAL A 150 0.42 9.29 -10.43
C VAL A 150 -1.06 9.44 -10.09
N TYR A 151 -1.38 9.82 -8.85
CA TYR A 151 -2.76 9.89 -8.39
C TYR A 151 -3.00 11.17 -7.58
N SER A 152 -3.93 12.01 -8.06
CA SER A 152 -4.28 13.30 -7.46
C SER A 152 -5.13 13.12 -6.19
N TYR A 153 -4.55 12.56 -5.13
CA TYR A 153 -5.24 12.33 -3.86
C TYR A 153 -5.48 13.65 -3.10
N PRO A 154 -6.75 14.04 -2.83
CA PRO A 154 -7.09 15.38 -2.36
C PRO A 154 -6.88 15.59 -0.85
N LYS A 155 -6.53 14.54 -0.11
CA LYS A 155 -6.34 14.60 1.36
C LYS A 155 -4.85 14.48 1.70
N ASP A 156 -4.49 14.83 2.93
CA ASP A 156 -3.17 14.50 3.47
C ASP A 156 -2.99 12.97 3.56
N LEU A 157 -1.79 12.50 3.22
CA LEU A 157 -1.38 11.11 3.45
C LEU A 157 -0.87 11.01 4.88
N TYR A 158 -1.19 9.91 5.55
CA TYR A 158 -0.74 9.62 6.90
C TYR A 158 0.03 8.31 6.91
N TYR A 159 1.19 8.32 7.57
CA TYR A 159 2.07 7.16 7.68
C TYR A 159 1.95 6.54 9.06
N LYS A 160 1.88 5.20 9.13
CA LYS A 160 1.94 4.44 10.38
C LYS A 160 3.12 3.49 10.37
N THR A 161 3.74 3.30 11.53
CA THR A 161 4.77 2.27 11.68
C THR A 161 4.11 0.88 11.82
N TYR A 162 4.91 -0.16 11.57
CA TYR A 162 4.52 -1.53 11.87
C TYR A 162 4.17 -1.70 13.36
N ASN A 163 4.98 -1.13 14.25
CA ASN A 163 4.79 -1.19 15.70
C ASN A 163 3.44 -0.61 16.14
N ASP A 164 3.01 0.53 15.57
CA ASP A 164 1.70 1.12 15.88
C ASP A 164 0.54 0.20 15.49
N THR A 165 0.72 -0.55 14.39
CA THR A 165 -0.25 -1.53 13.90
C THR A 165 -0.31 -2.75 14.84
N HIS A 166 0.85 -3.26 15.26
CA HIS A 166 0.96 -4.41 16.16
C HIS A 166 0.46 -4.10 17.59
N ALA A 167 0.70 -2.88 18.09
CA ALA A 167 0.21 -2.44 19.38
C ALA A 167 -1.32 -2.16 19.39
N GLN A 168 -2.03 -2.45 18.29
CA GLN A 168 -3.45 -2.16 18.09
C GLN A 168 -3.81 -0.70 18.40
N VAL A 169 -2.89 0.23 18.15
CA VAL A 169 -3.14 1.63 18.43
C VAL A 169 -4.02 2.17 17.30
N TYR A 170 -5.32 2.26 17.54
CA TYR A 170 -6.27 2.73 16.54
C TYR A 170 -7.06 3.94 17.03
N ARG A 171 -7.37 4.84 16.10
CA ARG A 171 -8.20 6.02 16.38
C ARG A 171 -9.58 5.66 16.90
N HIS A 172 -10.16 4.56 16.42
CA HIS A 172 -11.44 4.07 16.91
C HIS A 172 -11.35 3.46 18.32
N LEU A 173 -10.14 3.20 18.83
CA LEU A 173 -9.87 2.81 20.22
C LEU A 173 -9.45 4.00 21.10
N GLY A 174 -9.58 5.23 20.60
CA GLY A 174 -9.33 6.46 21.36
C GLY A 174 -7.96 7.11 21.10
N ASP A 175 -7.07 6.48 20.34
CA ASP A 175 -5.75 7.07 20.07
C ASP A 175 -5.79 8.08 18.91
N LYS A 176 -5.65 9.36 19.24
CA LYS A 176 -5.71 10.46 18.26
C LYS A 176 -4.41 10.66 17.48
N CYS A 177 -3.32 9.95 17.84
CA CYS A 177 -1.95 10.30 17.46
C CYS A 177 -1.14 9.14 16.87
N VAL A 178 -1.80 8.23 16.15
CA VAL A 178 -1.18 6.99 15.65
C VAL A 178 -0.18 7.18 14.51
N SER A 179 -0.24 8.28 13.77
CA SER A 179 0.58 8.45 12.57
C SER A 179 1.86 9.21 12.85
N VAL A 180 3.02 8.65 12.51
CA VAL A 180 4.34 9.27 12.74
C VAL A 180 4.72 10.30 11.68
N TYR A 181 4.27 10.11 10.43
CA TYR A 181 4.47 11.10 9.36
C TYR A 181 3.15 11.53 8.73
N LYS A 182 3.19 12.72 8.13
CA LYS A 182 2.11 13.30 7.34
C LYS A 182 2.71 13.92 6.07
N HIS A 183 2.11 13.65 4.91
CA HIS A 183 2.50 14.25 3.64
C HIS A 183 1.34 15.02 3.02
N THR A 184 1.52 16.32 2.83
CA THR A 184 0.45 17.24 2.43
C THR A 184 0.23 17.27 0.93
N VAL A 185 -0.90 17.85 0.52
CA VAL A 185 -1.22 18.14 -0.89
C VAL A 185 -0.24 19.13 -1.56
N LYS A 186 0.57 19.83 -0.78
CA LYS A 186 1.61 20.76 -1.26
C LYS A 186 3.00 20.10 -1.39
N ASN A 187 3.06 18.77 -1.33
CA ASN A 187 4.30 17.98 -1.33
C ASN A 187 5.27 18.28 -0.17
N GLU A 188 4.71 18.68 0.98
CA GLU A 188 5.48 18.87 2.21
C GLU A 188 5.33 17.66 3.13
N MET A 189 6.44 17.22 3.74
CA MET A 189 6.45 16.16 4.74
C MET A 189 6.61 16.72 6.15
N TYR A 190 5.90 16.12 7.10
CA TYR A 190 5.95 16.45 8.52
C TYR A 190 6.13 15.17 9.34
N GLU A 191 6.84 15.29 10.45
CA GLU A 191 7.02 14.25 11.47
C GLU A 191 6.33 14.69 12.76
N ARG A 192 5.70 13.74 13.44
CA ARG A 192 5.03 14.01 14.71
C ARG A 192 6.07 14.23 15.80
N ASP A 193 5.86 15.26 16.61
CA ASP A 193 6.70 15.53 17.77
C ASP A 193 6.51 14.43 18.83
N LEU A 194 7.62 13.84 19.28
CA LEU A 194 7.61 12.73 20.24
C LEU A 194 7.15 13.16 21.64
N ILE A 195 7.35 14.44 22.00
CA ILE A 195 6.99 14.98 23.31
C ILE A 195 5.58 15.58 23.25
N ILE A 196 5.33 16.40 22.24
CA ILE A 196 4.05 17.10 22.06
C ILE A 196 3.24 16.37 20.99
N ARG A 197 2.51 15.30 21.37
CA ARG A 197 1.83 14.39 20.42
C ARG A 197 0.95 15.03 19.34
N ASN A 198 0.42 16.24 19.56
CA ASN A 198 -0.42 16.96 18.58
C ASN A 198 0.36 17.90 17.66
N LYS A 199 1.67 18.05 17.85
CA LYS A 199 2.55 18.94 17.10
C LYS A 199 3.19 18.19 15.94
N TRP A 200 3.28 18.88 14.81
CA TRP A 200 3.93 18.42 13.58
C TRP A 200 5.14 19.31 13.31
N ASN A 201 6.30 18.69 13.10
CA ASN A 201 7.54 19.36 12.72
C ASN A 201 7.78 19.12 11.24
N LYS A 202 8.03 20.19 10.47
CA LYS A 202 8.34 20.07 9.04
C LYS A 202 9.67 19.32 8.87
N VAL A 203 9.70 18.37 7.95
CA VAL A 203 10.89 17.60 7.61
C VAL A 203 11.43 18.13 6.29
N GLU A 204 12.66 18.64 6.34
CA GLU A 204 13.43 19.03 5.14
C GLU A 204 14.29 17.83 4.73
N VAL A 205 13.94 17.17 3.62
CA VAL A 205 14.62 15.99 3.06
C VAL A 205 14.78 16.10 1.56
#